data_AF-A0A848U0C6-F1
#
_entry.id   AF-A0A848U0C6-F1
#
_cell.length_a   1.000
_cell.length_b   1.000
_cell.length_c   1.000
_cell.angle_alpha   90.00
_cell.angle_beta   90.00
_cell.angle_gamma   90.00
#
_symmetry.space_group_name_H-M   'P 1'
#
loop_
_entity.id
_entity.type
_entity.pdbx_description
1 polymer ?
#
loop_
_entity_poly.entity_id
_entity_poly.type
_entity_poly.pdbx_seq_one_letter_code
_entity_poly.pdbx_strand_id
1 'polypeptide(L)' 'FSGMVGFQLNESFLIGMAYDKEITELGNATFNNGSFEVILRYDFIKTKGYLKSPRFF' A
#
# COMPACT_ATOMS: atom_id res chain seq x y z
N PHE A 1 -15.23 -8.74 -6.26
CA PHE A 1 -14.63 -9.15 -4.98
C PHE A 1 -13.24 -8.59 -4.97
N SER A 2 -12.96 -7.71 -4.02
CA SER A 2 -11.65 -7.08 -3.85
C SER A 2 -10.95 -7.60 -2.61
N GLY A 3 -9.63 -7.63 -2.67
CA GLY A 3 -8.78 -7.95 -1.53
C GLY A 3 -7.44 -7.23 -1.66
N MET A 4 -6.89 -6.79 -0.53
CA MET A 4 -5.58 -6.17 -0.47
C MET A 4 -4.81 -6.75 0.71
N VAL A 5 -3.54 -7.02 0.49
CA VAL A 5 -2.60 -7.44 1.54
C VAL A 5 -1.34 -6.58 1.47
N GLY A 6 -0.87 -6.14 2.63
CA GLY A 6 0.33 -5.32 2.76
C GLY A 6 1.20 -5.81 3.89
N PHE A 7 2.51 -5.82 3.65
CA PHE A 7 3.53 -6.19 4.63
C PHE A 7 4.53 -5.05 4.79
N GLN A 8 4.72 -4.62 6.03
CA GLN A 8 5.77 -3.69 6.40
C GLN A 8 7.04 -4.50 6.66
N LEU A 9 8.01 -4.48 5.72
CA LEU A 9 9.26 -5.24 5.90
C LEU A 9 10.20 -4.57 6.91
N ASN A 10 10.16 -3.24 7.00
CA ASN A 10 10.85 -2.45 8.03
C ASN A 10 10.21 -1.06 8.14
N GLU A 11 10.63 -0.25 9.11
CA GLU A 11 10.11 1.12 9.36
C GLU A 11 10.09 2.06 8.14
N SER A 12 10.76 1.71 7.03
CA SER A 12 10.87 2.57 5.85
C SER A 12 10.58 1.85 4.54
N PHE A 13 10.10 0.60 4.61
CA PHE A 13 9.78 -0.16 3.41
C PHE A 13 8.51 -0.97 3.61
N LEU A 14 7.53 -0.69 2.75
CA LEU A 14 6.25 -1.37 2.68
C LEU A 14 6.10 -1.95 1.28
N ILE A 15 5.65 -3.20 1.24
CA ILE A 15 5.23 -3.88 0.02
C ILE A 15 3.78 -4.31 0.16
N GLY A 16 2.98 -4.08 -0.88
CA GLY A 16 1.59 -4.46 -0.91
C GLY A 16 1.18 -5.00 -2.26
N MET A 17 0.15 -5.82 -2.26
CA MET A 17 -0.52 -6.29 -3.47
C MET A 17 -2.02 -6.18 -3.26
N ALA A 18 -2.71 -5.66 -4.27
CA ALA A 18 -4.15 -5.57 -4.29
C ALA A 18 -4.69 -6.23 -5.54
N TYR A 19 -5.85 -6.85 -5.39
CA TYR A 19 -6.58 -7.46 -6.48
C TYR A 19 -8.04 -7.05 -6.35
N ASP A 20 -8.56 -6.38 -7.37
CA ASP A 20 -9.99 -6.12 -7.48
C ASP A 20 -10.55 -6.88 -8.67
N LYS A 21 -11.48 -7.80 -8.39
CA LYS A 21 -12.28 -8.46 -9.42
C LYS A 21 -13.57 -7.69 -9.57
N GLU A 22 -13.66 -6.92 -10.65
CA GLU A 22 -14.89 -6.26 -11.07
C GLU A 22 -15.94 -7.34 -11.41
N ILE A 23 -17.13 -7.26 -10.80
CA ILE A 23 -18.21 -8.28 -10.92
C ILE A 23 -19.39 -7.77 -11.75
N THR A 24 -19.25 -6.61 -12.39
CA THR A 24 -20.36 -5.89 -13.02
C THR A 24 -20.58 -6.39 -14.46
N GLU A 25 -21.60 -7.22 -14.66
CA GLU A 25 -22.08 -7.68 -15.97
C GLU A 25 -22.91 -6.62 -16.70
N LEU A 26 -22.32 -5.47 -17.03
CA LEU A 26 -22.96 -4.48 -17.90
C LEU A 26 -22.21 -4.39 -19.23
N GLY A 27 -22.31 -5.44 -20.06
CA GLY A 27 -21.89 -5.46 -21.48
C GLY A 27 -20.41 -5.24 -21.81
N ASN A 28 -19.60 -4.75 -20.86
CA ASN A 28 -18.20 -4.35 -21.03
C ASN A 28 -17.22 -5.25 -20.26
N ALA A 29 -17.71 -6.29 -19.58
CA ALA A 29 -16.90 -7.28 -18.86
C ALA A 29 -15.98 -8.13 -19.77
N THR A 30 -16.09 -8.00 -21.09
CA THR A 30 -15.12 -8.57 -22.04
C THR A 30 -13.77 -7.84 -22.01
N PHE A 31 -13.72 -6.60 -21.48
CA PHE A 31 -12.52 -5.76 -21.51
C PHE A 31 -11.88 -5.51 -20.14
N ASN A 32 -12.65 -5.54 -19.04
CA ASN A 32 -12.11 -5.39 -17.68
C ASN A 32 -12.40 -6.65 -16.86
N ASN A 33 -11.41 -7.54 -16.78
CA ASN A 33 -11.50 -8.83 -16.08
C ASN A 33 -10.95 -8.77 -14.64
N GLY A 34 -10.87 -7.55 -14.08
CA GLY A 34 -10.20 -7.24 -12.82
C GLY A 34 -8.84 -6.58 -13.00
N SER A 35 -8.39 -5.87 -11.96
CA SER A 35 -7.07 -5.22 -11.90
C SER A 35 -6.20 -5.87 -10.83
N PHE A 36 -4.91 -6.01 -11.14
CA PHE A 36 -3.88 -6.41 -10.20
C PHE A 36 -2.92 -5.25 -10.00
N GLU A 37 -2.73 -4.84 -8.75
CA GLU A 37 -1.92 -3.69 -8.38
C GLU A 37 -0.81 -4.12 -7.42
N VAL A 38 0.41 -3.66 -7.70
CA VAL A 38 1.57 -3.84 -6.81
C VAL A 38 1.97 -2.49 -6.25
N ILE A 39 2.13 -2.43 -4.94
CA ILE A 39 2.44 -1.22 -4.19
C ILE A 39 3.83 -1.38 -3.58
N LEU A 40 4.73 -0.45 -3.91
CA LEU A 40 6.06 -0.35 -3.34
C LEU A 40 6.21 1.05 -2.74
N ARG A 41 6.44 1.11 -1.43
CA ARG A 41 6.72 2.37 -0.74
C ARG A 41 8.05 2.27 -0.01
N TYR A 42 8.95 3.20 -0.33
CA TYR A 42 10.24 3.35 0.34
C TYR A 42 10.41 4.78 0.84
N ASP A 43 10.68 4.92 2.13
CA ASP A 43 10.89 6.22 2.77
C ASP A 43 12.41 6.52 2.81
N PHE A 44 12.88 7.38 1.90
CA PHE A 44 14.30 7.76 1.78
C PHE A 44 14.80 8.66 2.92
N ILE A 45 13.91 9.45 3.52
CA ILE A 45 14.26 10.42 4.57
C ILE A 45 13.82 9.83 5.91
N LYS A 46 14.77 9.23 6.64
CA LYS A 46 14.59 8.89 8.05
C LYS A 46 15.11 10.07 8.86
N THR A 47 14.24 11.00 9.26
CA THR A 47 14.65 12.03 10.23
C THR A 47 14.85 11.36 11.60
N LYS A 48 16.04 10.78 11.83
CA LYS A 48 16.57 10.52 13.18
C LYS A 48 17.22 11.80 13.72
N GLY A 49 16.59 12.94 13.44
CA GLY A 49 16.99 14.22 14.00
C GLY A 49 16.77 14.14 15.50
N TYR A 50 17.87 14.06 16.24
CA TYR A 50 17.97 14.18 17.69
C TYR A 50 16.75 14.87 18.30
N LEU A 51 15.94 14.12 19.04
CA LEU A 51 14.89 14.68 19.89
C LEU A 51 15.58 15.48 21.02
N LYS A 52 16.10 16.67 20.69
CA LYS A 52 16.77 17.61 21.61
C LYS A 52 15.71 18.38 22.41
N SER A 53 14.91 17.65 23.19
CA SER A 53 14.33 18.12 24.44
C SER A 53 13.33 17.08 24.95
N PRO A 54 13.75 16.10 25.78
CA PRO A 54 12.81 15.44 26.65
C PRO A 54 12.36 16.48 27.67
N ARG A 55 11.22 17.13 27.41
CA ARG A 55 10.60 17.98 28.43
C ARG A 55 9.91 17.03 29.39
N PHE A 56 10.55 16.78 30.53
CA PHE A 56 9.92 16.17 31.69
C PHE A 56 8.75 17.08 32.10
N PHE A 57 7.57 16.49 32.17
CA PHE A 57 6.42 17.01 32.90
C PHE A 57 6.10 16.01 34.00
#